data_AF-N6ZWT7-F1
#
_entry.id   AF-N6ZWT7-F1
#
_cell.length_a   1.000
_cell.length_b   1.000
_cell.length_c   1.000
_cell.angle_alpha   90.00
_cell.angle_beta   90.00
_cell.angle_gamma   90.00
#
_symmetry.space_group_name_H-M   'P 1'
#
loop_
_entity.id
_entity.type
_entity.pdbx_description
1 polymer ?
#
loop_
_entity_poly.entity_id
_entity_poly.type
_entity_poly.pdbx_seq_one_letter_code
_entity_poly.pdbx_strand_id
1 'polypeptide(L)'
;MGKQNARLRGTKTPRPIWAATALLLAGAALGSNAARSAELPLSIDLSHCPPEQSLRWRGGTLRLENDLFTGTDRNYTNGVALTLVSRDLQGALRPECLPRPIGWYARFIGWADPEFWRDSGAQASSQNLVVRFGQSMYTPEDKTRTDLIADDRPYAGLLYLGLAWNRRIHPQAASYEMLDVRELTLGVIGPWSLAEKSQDLVHRVRGIERFRGWDNQLRNEPAFQMAMERKFKSYTEGAVQPGWDSDVIGSYALRIGNIETAASTGVEWRAGWNIPNDFGSYPIRPGAENRPPSAVADLRTTTPQSALAPKPGAHVFLNLEAKAVAWDFSLDGNLFRHSHHVSRRPWVVQAAIGISSQWIVAGHGVRLAVMRVWRTREFDQQIGRHAFGSIALSIEF
;
A
#
# COMPACT_ATOMS: atom_id res chain seq x y z
N MET A 1 28.41 -25.98 71.71
CA MET A 1 27.32 -25.12 72.21
C MET A 1 26.80 -24.32 71.03
N GLY A 2 25.53 -24.27 70.60
CA GLY A 2 24.24 -24.84 70.99
C GLY A 2 23.23 -24.45 69.87
N LYS A 3 22.19 -25.26 69.67
CA LYS A 3 21.19 -25.18 68.57
C LYS A 3 20.01 -24.22 68.87
N GLN A 4 19.30 -23.81 67.80
CA GLN A 4 17.82 -23.82 67.56
C GLN A 4 17.13 -22.50 67.08
N ASN A 5 16.60 -22.57 65.84
CA ASN A 5 15.24 -22.25 65.32
C ASN A 5 14.33 -21.19 65.99
N ALA A 6 13.80 -20.23 65.21
CA ALA A 6 12.48 -20.30 64.51
C ALA A 6 11.80 -18.93 64.15
N ARG A 7 11.40 -18.81 62.87
CA ARG A 7 10.12 -18.27 62.29
C ARG A 7 9.62 -16.80 62.45
N LEU A 8 9.49 -16.17 61.26
CA LEU A 8 8.29 -15.65 60.54
C LEU A 8 7.80 -14.18 60.62
N ARG A 9 7.34 -13.75 59.42
CA ARG A 9 6.53 -12.58 58.97
C ARG A 9 7.33 -11.30 58.67
N GLY A 10 7.30 -10.67 57.49
CA GLY A 10 6.52 -10.84 56.26
C GLY A 10 5.65 -9.61 56.00
N THR A 11 6.06 -8.72 55.09
CA THR A 11 5.17 -7.75 54.40
C THR A 11 5.71 -7.46 53.00
N LYS A 12 5.02 -8.02 51.99
CA LYS A 12 5.18 -7.71 50.57
C LYS A 12 4.29 -6.51 50.21
N THR A 13 4.86 -5.52 49.54
CA THR A 13 4.16 -4.42 48.87
C THR A 13 3.55 -4.88 47.54
N PRO A 14 2.24 -4.68 47.27
CA PRO A 14 1.65 -5.01 45.98
C PRO A 14 1.70 -3.84 44.99
N ARG A 15 1.95 -4.16 43.72
CA ARG A 15 1.73 -3.31 42.54
C ARG A 15 0.24 -3.25 42.22
N PRO A 16 -0.33 -2.10 41.81
CA PRO A 16 -1.66 -2.07 41.22
C PRO A 16 -1.60 -2.28 39.70
N ILE A 17 -2.24 -3.37 39.26
CA ILE A 17 -2.76 -3.57 37.91
C ILE A 17 -4.18 -3.01 37.93
N TRP A 18 -4.51 -2.06 37.05
CA TRP A 18 -5.91 -1.74 36.74
C TRP A 18 -6.10 -1.67 35.22
N ALA A 19 -6.77 -2.70 34.73
CA ALA A 19 -7.57 -2.65 33.52
C ALA A 19 -8.82 -1.80 33.79
N ALA A 20 -9.26 -1.03 32.80
CA ALA A 20 -10.58 -0.41 32.81
C ALA A 20 -11.19 -0.48 31.41
N THR A 21 -11.92 -1.58 31.19
CA THR A 21 -12.99 -1.73 30.22
C THR A 21 -14.18 -0.89 30.69
N ALA A 22 -14.80 -0.09 29.83
CA ALA A 22 -16.11 0.51 30.10
C ALA A 22 -16.97 0.48 28.84
N LEU A 23 -18.09 -0.26 28.93
CA LEU A 23 -19.17 -0.30 27.96
C LEU A 23 -20.50 -0.18 28.74
N LEU A 24 -21.38 0.65 28.18
CA LEU A 24 -22.86 0.66 28.22
C LEU A 24 -23.66 1.57 29.19
N LEU A 25 -24.45 2.41 28.50
CA LEU A 25 -25.89 2.74 28.66
C LEU A 25 -26.34 3.73 29.73
N ALA A 26 -26.88 4.89 29.30
CA ALA A 26 -28.33 5.11 29.09
C ALA A 26 -28.65 6.62 29.16
N GLY A 27 -29.56 7.10 28.30
CA GLY A 27 -30.10 8.46 28.37
C GLY A 27 -30.91 8.84 27.13
N ALA A 28 -32.10 8.25 26.99
CA ALA A 28 -33.13 8.68 26.03
C ALA A 28 -34.16 9.58 26.75
N ALA A 29 -34.45 10.76 26.18
CA ALA A 29 -35.74 11.46 26.26
C ALA A 29 -35.69 12.70 25.34
N LEU A 30 -36.36 12.65 24.19
CA LEU A 30 -37.64 13.32 23.89
C LEU A 30 -37.44 14.71 23.23
N GLY A 31 -37.69 14.74 21.92
CA GLY A 31 -37.82 15.93 21.11
C GLY A 31 -38.65 15.61 19.88
N SER A 32 -39.97 15.62 20.04
CA SER A 32 -40.98 15.43 19.02
C SER A 32 -40.88 16.54 17.98
N ASN A 33 -40.65 16.18 16.70
CA ASN A 33 -41.00 17.06 15.59
C ASN A 33 -41.62 16.23 14.47
N ALA A 34 -42.81 16.67 14.06
CA ALA A 34 -43.70 16.01 13.14
C ALA A 34 -43.02 15.73 11.80
N ALA A 35 -42.87 14.44 11.46
CA ALA A 35 -42.55 14.02 10.11
C ALA A 35 -43.82 14.17 9.25
N ARG A 36 -43.80 15.13 8.33
CA ARG A 36 -44.70 15.12 7.17
C ARG A 36 -44.37 13.87 6.36
N SER A 37 -45.34 12.98 6.23
CA SER A 37 -45.35 11.86 5.30
C SER A 37 -45.28 12.42 3.88
N ALA A 38 -44.06 12.57 3.35
CA ALA A 38 -43.87 12.64 1.91
C ALA A 38 -43.92 11.19 1.42
N GLU A 39 -44.99 10.83 0.74
CA GLU A 39 -45.08 9.60 -0.03
C GLU A 39 -43.86 9.54 -0.99
N LEU A 40 -42.98 8.56 -0.78
CA LEU A 40 -41.91 8.23 -1.70
C LEU A 40 -42.48 7.27 -2.75
N PRO A 41 -42.67 7.67 -4.02
CA PRO A 41 -42.86 6.71 -5.08
C PRO A 41 -41.47 6.27 -5.55
N LEU A 42 -41.09 5.04 -5.22
CA LEU A 42 -40.54 4.07 -6.17
C LEU A 42 -40.02 2.88 -5.36
N SER A 43 -40.62 1.72 -5.58
CA SER A 43 -39.97 0.43 -5.36
C SER A 43 -38.66 0.41 -6.13
N ILE A 44 -37.53 0.65 -5.45
CA ILE A 44 -36.21 0.39 -6.02
C ILE A 44 -36.11 -1.13 -6.12
N ASP A 45 -36.14 -1.63 -7.35
CA ASP A 45 -35.87 -3.03 -7.64
C ASP A 45 -34.42 -3.35 -7.24
N LEU A 46 -34.26 -3.97 -6.07
CA LEU A 46 -32.97 -4.40 -5.54
C LEU A 46 -32.34 -5.53 -6.36
N SER A 47 -33.02 -6.08 -7.36
CA SER A 47 -32.50 -7.16 -8.21
C SER A 47 -31.62 -6.68 -9.36
N HIS A 48 -31.68 -5.39 -9.74
CA HIS A 48 -30.88 -4.86 -10.84
C HIS A 48 -29.60 -4.18 -10.33
N CYS A 49 -28.46 -4.60 -10.88
CA CYS A 49 -27.16 -3.97 -10.62
C CYS A 49 -26.96 -2.83 -11.62
N PRO A 50 -26.86 -1.57 -11.16
CA PRO A 50 -26.78 -0.44 -12.08
C PRO A 50 -25.46 -0.45 -12.88
N PRO A 51 -25.45 0.04 -14.13
CA PRO A 51 -24.25 0.07 -14.97
C PRO A 51 -23.06 0.79 -14.33
N GLU A 52 -23.31 1.86 -13.55
CA GLU A 52 -22.32 2.60 -12.78
C GLU A 52 -21.64 1.79 -11.65
N GLN A 53 -22.15 0.61 -11.31
CA GLN A 53 -21.53 -0.34 -10.39
C GLN A 53 -20.85 -1.52 -11.10
N SER A 54 -20.81 -1.51 -12.44
CA SER A 54 -20.06 -2.50 -13.22
C SER A 54 -18.56 -2.22 -13.17
N LEU A 55 -17.76 -3.25 -12.86
CA LEU A 55 -16.31 -3.12 -12.82
C LEU A 55 -15.76 -2.92 -14.24
N ARG A 56 -15.23 -1.73 -14.51
CA ARG A 56 -14.52 -1.42 -15.75
C ARG A 56 -13.11 -0.97 -15.43
N TRP A 57 -12.13 -1.51 -16.13
CA TRP A 57 -10.74 -1.07 -16.00
C TRP A 57 -10.55 0.27 -16.70
N ARG A 58 -9.65 1.11 -16.16
CA ARG A 58 -9.29 2.39 -16.79
C ARG A 58 -7.80 2.52 -17.09
N GLY A 59 -6.99 1.58 -16.64
CA GLY A 59 -5.57 1.63 -16.93
C GLY A 59 -4.75 0.69 -16.09
N GLY A 60 -3.45 0.63 -16.40
CA GLY A 60 -2.50 -0.23 -15.72
C GLY A 60 -1.13 0.42 -15.54
N THR A 61 -0.39 -0.06 -14.55
CA THR A 61 0.95 0.41 -14.22
C THR A 61 1.88 -0.79 -14.17
N LEU A 62 2.99 -0.72 -14.91
CA LEU A 62 4.10 -1.63 -14.76
C LEU A 62 5.17 -0.93 -13.92
N ARG A 63 5.54 -1.54 -12.79
CA ARG A 63 6.59 -1.09 -11.90
C ARG A 63 7.75 -2.09 -11.90
N LEU A 64 8.95 -1.55 -11.97
CA LEU A 64 10.22 -2.26 -11.91
C LEU A 64 11.11 -1.59 -10.86
N GLU A 65 11.58 -2.38 -9.90
CA GLU A 65 12.52 -1.97 -8.87
C GLU A 65 13.78 -2.80 -9.00
N ASN A 66 14.93 -2.13 -8.95
CA ASN A 66 16.20 -2.82 -9.06
C ASN A 66 17.30 -1.99 -8.38
N ASP A 67 18.18 -2.64 -7.65
CA ASP A 67 19.38 -2.06 -7.05
C ASP A 67 20.48 -1.77 -8.09
N LEU A 68 20.47 -2.42 -9.25
CA LEU A 68 21.36 -2.16 -10.39
C LEU A 68 21.29 -0.71 -10.87
N PHE A 69 20.14 -0.05 -10.72
CA PHE A 69 19.99 1.40 -11.00
C PHE A 69 20.86 2.28 -10.10
N THR A 70 21.43 1.72 -9.04
CA THR A 70 22.32 2.39 -8.09
C THR A 70 23.74 1.84 -8.08
N GLY A 71 24.05 0.87 -8.97
CA GLY A 71 25.38 0.30 -9.15
C GLY A 71 25.71 -0.88 -8.21
N THR A 72 24.70 -1.49 -7.57
CA THR A 72 24.86 -2.65 -6.67
C THR A 72 23.84 -3.75 -7.01
N ASP A 73 24.09 -4.99 -6.60
CA ASP A 73 23.16 -6.14 -6.69
C ASP A 73 23.24 -6.95 -5.39
N ARG A 74 22.65 -6.42 -4.31
CA ARG A 74 22.81 -6.84 -2.91
C ARG A 74 21.55 -6.48 -2.11
N ASN A 75 21.17 -7.28 -1.11
CA ASN A 75 20.03 -7.06 -0.20
C ASN A 75 18.64 -7.19 -0.84
N TYR A 76 18.35 -6.38 -1.86
CA TYR A 76 17.09 -6.38 -2.59
C TYR A 76 17.38 -6.28 -4.08
N THR A 77 17.45 -7.43 -4.74
CA THR A 77 17.83 -7.47 -6.16
C THR A 77 16.71 -6.98 -7.08
N ASN A 78 15.43 -7.31 -6.79
CA ASN A 78 14.38 -6.94 -7.73
C ASN A 78 12.95 -6.94 -7.16
N GLY A 79 12.12 -6.09 -7.74
CA GLY A 79 10.67 -6.23 -7.72
C GLY A 79 10.05 -5.88 -9.06
N VAL A 80 9.08 -6.69 -9.48
CA VAL A 80 8.20 -6.37 -10.61
C VAL A 80 6.76 -6.42 -10.16
N ALA A 81 5.97 -5.44 -10.56
CA ALA A 81 4.54 -5.43 -10.30
C ALA A 81 3.76 -4.90 -11.50
N LEU A 82 2.71 -5.62 -11.88
CA LEU A 82 1.65 -5.15 -12.75
C LEU A 82 0.46 -4.76 -11.89
N THR A 83 -0.04 -3.54 -12.07
CA THR A 83 -1.21 -3.04 -11.35
C THR A 83 -2.28 -2.64 -12.33
N LEU A 84 -3.53 -2.98 -12.06
CA LEU A 84 -4.72 -2.59 -12.82
C LEU A 84 -5.63 -1.78 -11.90
N VAL A 85 -6.18 -0.68 -12.42
CA VAL A 85 -7.05 0.23 -11.67
C VAL A 85 -8.39 0.34 -12.36
N SER A 86 -9.48 0.25 -11.61
CA SER A 86 -10.84 0.42 -12.14
C SER A 86 -11.20 1.90 -12.33
N ARG A 87 -12.26 2.15 -13.13
CA ARG A 87 -13.03 3.39 -13.07
C ARG A 87 -13.60 3.57 -11.66
N ASP A 88 -13.92 4.83 -11.34
CA ASP A 88 -14.53 5.14 -10.05
C ASP A 88 -15.94 4.54 -10.00
N LEU A 89 -16.22 3.76 -8.95
CA LEU A 89 -17.52 3.20 -8.65
C LEU A 89 -18.35 4.27 -7.94
N GLN A 90 -19.53 4.58 -8.47
CA GLN A 90 -20.40 5.61 -7.91
C GLN A 90 -21.47 5.02 -6.99
N GLY A 91 -21.84 5.80 -5.97
CA GLY A 91 -22.88 5.46 -5.01
C GLY A 91 -22.46 4.43 -3.95
N ALA A 92 -23.43 4.04 -3.13
CA ALA A 92 -23.21 3.06 -2.06
C ALA A 92 -22.78 1.70 -2.64
N LEU A 93 -21.72 1.12 -2.08
CA LEU A 93 -21.17 -0.15 -2.55
C LEU A 93 -22.19 -1.28 -2.37
N ARG A 94 -22.46 -2.03 -3.44
CA ARG A 94 -23.29 -3.25 -3.41
C ARG A 94 -22.44 -4.48 -3.73
N PRO A 95 -21.95 -5.22 -2.73
CA PRO A 95 -21.07 -6.37 -2.94
C PRO A 95 -21.66 -7.46 -3.85
N GLU A 96 -22.99 -7.56 -3.93
CA GLU A 96 -23.73 -8.52 -4.75
C GLU A 96 -23.55 -8.26 -6.26
N CYS A 97 -23.25 -7.01 -6.62
CA CYS A 97 -23.07 -6.58 -8.01
C CYS A 97 -21.63 -6.75 -8.52
N LEU A 98 -20.72 -7.17 -7.66
CA LEU A 98 -19.31 -7.36 -7.97
C LEU A 98 -19.00 -8.83 -8.26
N PRO A 99 -17.94 -9.13 -9.03
CA PRO A 99 -17.45 -10.50 -9.14
C PRO A 99 -17.22 -11.13 -7.76
N ARG A 100 -17.57 -12.41 -7.60
CA ARG A 100 -17.65 -13.06 -6.27
C ARG A 100 -16.43 -12.84 -5.36
N PRO A 101 -15.17 -12.99 -5.82
CA PRO A 101 -14.00 -12.76 -4.95
C PRO A 101 -13.92 -11.33 -4.43
N ILE A 102 -14.27 -10.37 -5.29
CA ILE A 102 -14.29 -8.94 -4.99
C ILE A 102 -15.43 -8.64 -4.01
N GLY A 103 -16.64 -9.17 -4.26
CA GLY A 103 -17.78 -9.04 -3.34
C GLY A 103 -17.51 -9.64 -1.96
N TRP A 104 -16.82 -10.79 -1.88
CA TRP A 104 -16.40 -11.37 -0.59
C TRP A 104 -15.40 -10.48 0.15
N TYR A 105 -14.41 -9.92 -0.55
CA TYR A 105 -13.47 -8.99 0.08
C TYR A 105 -14.17 -7.72 0.58
N ALA A 106 -15.10 -7.15 -0.19
CA ALA A 106 -15.90 -6.01 0.25
C ALA A 106 -16.68 -6.30 1.54
N ARG A 107 -17.32 -7.48 1.63
CA ARG A 107 -18.01 -7.94 2.84
C ARG A 107 -17.07 -8.14 4.01
N PHE A 108 -15.89 -8.72 3.77
CA PHE A 108 -14.86 -8.87 4.79
C PHE A 108 -14.41 -7.52 5.36
N ILE A 109 -14.15 -6.52 4.51
CA ILE A 109 -13.84 -5.16 4.98
C ILE A 109 -14.98 -4.63 5.83
N GLY A 110 -16.25 -4.82 5.43
CA GLY A 110 -17.39 -4.33 6.21
C GLY A 110 -17.57 -5.00 7.56
N TRP A 111 -17.09 -6.23 7.72
CA TRP A 111 -17.02 -6.92 9.00
C TRP A 111 -15.82 -6.48 9.84
N ALA A 112 -14.64 -6.36 9.24
CA ALA A 112 -13.38 -6.06 9.95
C ALA A 112 -13.21 -4.57 10.29
N ASP A 113 -13.73 -3.68 9.45
CA ASP A 113 -13.67 -2.22 9.57
C ASP A 113 -14.98 -1.60 9.06
N PRO A 114 -16.06 -1.65 9.86
CA PRO A 114 -17.37 -1.14 9.46
C PRO A 114 -17.36 0.35 9.11
N GLU A 115 -16.46 1.13 9.72
CA GLU A 115 -16.34 2.56 9.45
C GLU A 115 -15.84 2.84 8.03
N PHE A 116 -15.08 1.93 7.42
CA PHE A 116 -14.58 2.09 6.06
C PHE A 116 -15.70 2.25 5.03
N TRP A 117 -16.84 1.58 5.21
CA TRP A 117 -18.01 1.72 4.33
C TRP A 117 -19.01 2.77 4.78
N ARG A 118 -18.85 3.35 5.97
CA ARG A 118 -19.70 4.44 6.47
C ARG A 118 -19.59 5.63 5.52
N ASP A 119 -20.74 6.15 5.09
CA ASP A 119 -20.84 7.26 4.12
C ASP A 119 -20.27 6.94 2.72
N SER A 120 -20.11 5.66 2.35
CA SER A 120 -19.67 5.27 1.00
C SER A 120 -20.60 5.73 -0.13
N GLY A 121 -21.85 6.07 0.21
CA GLY A 121 -22.82 6.69 -0.71
C GLY A 121 -22.90 8.22 -0.62
N ALA A 122 -22.07 8.88 0.19
CA ALA A 122 -22.07 10.34 0.24
C ALA A 122 -21.50 10.92 -1.07
N GLN A 123 -22.14 11.98 -1.57
CA GLN A 123 -21.83 12.64 -2.84
C GLN A 123 -20.37 13.13 -2.96
N ALA A 124 -19.66 13.27 -1.83
CA ALA A 124 -18.27 13.72 -1.75
C ALA A 124 -17.24 12.57 -1.61
N SER A 125 -17.61 11.32 -1.93
CA SER A 125 -16.68 10.19 -1.93
C SER A 125 -16.63 9.47 -3.28
N SER A 126 -15.42 9.21 -3.77
CA SER A 126 -15.18 8.34 -4.93
C SER A 126 -14.37 7.13 -4.51
N GLN A 127 -14.60 5.99 -5.16
CA GLN A 127 -13.94 4.75 -4.80
C GLN A 127 -13.54 3.97 -6.04
N ASN A 128 -12.39 3.30 -6.01
CA ASN A 128 -11.97 2.41 -7.08
C ASN A 128 -11.27 1.17 -6.54
N LEU A 129 -11.22 0.14 -7.38
CA LEU A 129 -10.57 -1.12 -7.12
C LEU A 129 -9.20 -1.16 -7.80
N VAL A 130 -8.22 -1.67 -7.09
CA VAL A 130 -6.88 -1.91 -7.59
C VAL A 130 -6.55 -3.40 -7.47
N VAL A 131 -6.07 -4.00 -8.55
CA VAL A 131 -5.53 -5.36 -8.55
C VAL A 131 -4.06 -5.30 -8.88
N ARG A 132 -3.22 -5.88 -8.03
CA ARG A 132 -1.77 -5.86 -8.17
C ARG A 132 -1.24 -7.28 -8.23
N PHE A 133 -0.48 -7.64 -9.24
CA PHE A 133 0.24 -8.89 -9.31
C PHE A 133 1.72 -8.59 -9.36
N GLY A 134 2.53 -9.24 -8.54
CA GLY A 134 3.95 -8.98 -8.54
C GLY A 134 4.81 -10.03 -7.87
N GLN A 135 6.11 -9.87 -8.07
CA GLN A 135 7.15 -10.69 -7.47
C GLN A 135 8.17 -9.77 -6.79
N SER A 136 8.70 -10.18 -5.64
CA SER A 136 9.78 -9.49 -4.94
C SER A 136 10.84 -10.50 -4.53
N MET A 137 12.11 -10.11 -4.61
CA MET A 137 13.23 -10.98 -4.32
C MET A 137 14.29 -10.27 -3.46
N TYR A 138 14.74 -10.99 -2.46
CA TYR A 138 15.73 -10.56 -1.48
C TYR A 138 16.87 -11.56 -1.48
N THR A 139 18.09 -11.05 -1.45
CA THR A 139 19.32 -11.83 -1.57
C THR A 139 20.36 -11.28 -0.60
N PRO A 140 21.24 -12.13 -0.06
CA PRO A 140 22.45 -11.67 0.60
C PRO A 140 23.32 -10.78 -0.28
N GLU A 141 24.27 -10.10 0.32
CA GLU A 141 25.26 -9.25 -0.33
C GLU A 141 26.31 -10.04 -1.13
N ASP A 142 26.72 -11.22 -0.65
CA ASP A 142 27.67 -12.07 -1.36
C ASP A 142 26.96 -13.11 -2.25
N LYS A 143 26.87 -12.79 -3.54
CA LYS A 143 26.29 -13.66 -4.57
C LYS A 143 27.12 -14.93 -4.88
N THR A 144 28.38 -14.99 -4.48
CA THR A 144 29.31 -16.07 -4.87
C THR A 144 29.26 -17.28 -3.93
N ARG A 145 28.79 -17.07 -2.70
CA ARG A 145 28.65 -18.09 -1.67
C ARG A 145 27.51 -19.06 -2.01
N THR A 146 27.79 -20.35 -1.78
CA THR A 146 26.83 -21.45 -1.97
C THR A 146 26.28 -21.97 -0.65
N ASP A 147 26.97 -21.71 0.46
CA ASP A 147 26.56 -22.07 1.81
C ASP A 147 25.64 -21.01 2.42
N LEU A 148 24.99 -21.36 3.52
CA LEU A 148 24.13 -20.46 4.27
C LEU A 148 24.96 -19.33 4.92
N ILE A 149 24.64 -18.08 4.58
CA ILE A 149 25.28 -16.89 5.16
C ILE A 149 24.51 -16.48 6.41
N ALA A 150 24.92 -17.01 7.57
CA ALA A 150 24.16 -16.86 8.82
C ALA A 150 24.04 -15.41 9.31
N ASP A 151 25.00 -14.55 8.96
CA ASP A 151 25.09 -13.14 9.34
C ASP A 151 24.55 -12.17 8.28
N ASP A 152 23.89 -12.67 7.24
CA ASP A 152 23.22 -11.85 6.23
C ASP A 152 21.76 -12.30 6.06
N ARG A 153 20.94 -11.50 5.39
CA ARG A 153 19.53 -11.81 5.18
C ARG A 153 19.35 -13.14 4.42
N PRO A 154 18.28 -13.89 4.68
CA PRO A 154 17.94 -15.06 3.88
C PRO A 154 17.74 -14.72 2.40
N TYR A 155 18.05 -15.68 1.51
CA TYR A 155 17.45 -15.68 0.18
C TYR A 155 15.94 -15.85 0.32
N ALA A 156 15.16 -14.93 -0.23
CA ALA A 156 13.72 -14.97 -0.12
C ALA A 156 13.05 -14.47 -1.38
N GLY A 157 12.02 -15.18 -1.81
CA GLY A 157 11.15 -14.76 -2.90
C GLY A 157 9.70 -14.70 -2.44
N LEU A 158 8.96 -13.71 -2.90
CA LEU A 158 7.53 -13.55 -2.69
C LEU A 158 6.85 -13.35 -4.04
N LEU A 159 5.84 -14.17 -4.35
CA LEU A 159 4.92 -13.95 -5.47
C LEU A 159 3.54 -13.68 -4.90
N TYR A 160 2.89 -12.62 -5.33
CA TYR A 160 1.66 -12.15 -4.69
C TYR A 160 0.63 -11.55 -5.65
N LEU A 161 -0.62 -11.60 -5.21
CA LEU A 161 -1.77 -10.88 -5.73
C LEU A 161 -2.34 -9.99 -4.60
N GLY A 162 -2.41 -8.69 -4.86
CA GLY A 162 -3.05 -7.69 -4.02
C GLY A 162 -4.38 -7.26 -4.59
N LEU A 163 -5.37 -7.10 -3.72
CA LEU A 163 -6.67 -6.52 -4.02
C LEU A 163 -6.87 -5.34 -3.06
N ALA A 164 -6.93 -4.12 -3.60
CA ALA A 164 -7.08 -2.92 -2.79
C ALA A 164 -8.35 -2.14 -3.15
N TRP A 165 -8.98 -1.60 -2.11
CA TRP A 165 -10.01 -0.58 -2.24
C TRP A 165 -9.43 0.77 -1.87
N ASN A 166 -9.54 1.71 -2.80
CA ASN A 166 -9.20 3.11 -2.59
C ASN A 166 -10.50 3.89 -2.44
N ARG A 167 -10.58 4.72 -1.39
CA ARG A 167 -11.72 5.60 -1.14
C ARG A 167 -11.23 7.01 -0.88
N ARG A 168 -11.48 7.90 -1.85
CA ARG A 168 -11.20 9.33 -1.74
C ARG A 168 -12.39 10.00 -1.07
N ILE A 169 -12.13 10.80 -0.05
CA ILE A 169 -13.15 11.44 0.80
C ILE A 169 -12.79 12.90 0.95
N HIS A 170 -13.72 13.77 0.60
CA HIS A 170 -13.65 15.19 0.95
C HIS A 170 -14.74 15.50 1.98
N PRO A 171 -14.39 15.64 3.28
CA PRO A 171 -15.37 16.02 4.30
C PRO A 171 -15.98 17.39 3.98
N GLN A 172 -17.29 17.54 4.20
CA GLN A 172 -17.98 18.79 3.91
C GLN A 172 -17.34 19.97 4.67
N ALA A 173 -17.10 21.06 3.95
CA ALA A 173 -16.49 22.28 4.46
C ALA A 173 -15.07 22.13 5.04
N ALA A 174 -14.40 21.00 4.81
CA ALA A 174 -13.00 20.82 5.20
C ALA A 174 -12.06 21.40 4.13
N SER A 175 -10.95 22.00 4.54
CA SER A 175 -9.88 22.46 3.63
C SER A 175 -8.94 21.34 3.18
N TYR A 176 -9.29 20.08 3.47
CA TYR A 176 -8.47 18.90 3.20
C TYR A 176 -9.29 17.78 2.58
N GLU A 177 -8.60 16.83 2.00
CA GLU A 177 -9.16 15.58 1.53
C GLU A 177 -8.28 14.40 1.93
N MET A 178 -8.89 13.23 1.96
CA MET A 178 -8.28 12.00 2.41
C MET A 178 -8.43 10.90 1.37
N LEU A 179 -7.50 9.96 1.39
CA LEU A 179 -7.60 8.69 0.70
C LEU A 179 -7.40 7.57 1.70
N ASP A 180 -8.43 6.75 1.88
CA ASP A 180 -8.35 5.51 2.64
C ASP A 180 -8.13 4.33 1.71
N VAL A 181 -7.16 3.48 2.06
CA VAL A 181 -6.77 2.28 1.33
C VAL A 181 -6.95 1.06 2.23
N ARG A 182 -7.58 0.02 1.69
CA ARG A 182 -7.65 -1.31 2.30
C ARG A 182 -7.15 -2.32 1.28
N GLU A 183 -5.94 -2.85 1.47
CA GLU A 183 -5.34 -3.86 0.60
C GLU A 183 -5.24 -5.21 1.31
N LEU A 184 -5.79 -6.25 0.69
CA LEU A 184 -5.52 -7.64 1.02
C LEU A 184 -4.51 -8.17 0.00
N THR A 185 -3.35 -8.61 0.49
CA THR A 185 -2.33 -9.29 -0.30
C THR A 185 -2.32 -10.76 0.05
N LEU A 186 -2.37 -11.64 -0.95
CA LEU A 186 -2.22 -13.08 -0.83
C LEU A 186 -1.11 -13.57 -1.76
N GLY A 187 -0.40 -14.62 -1.40
CA GLY A 187 0.73 -15.09 -2.20
C GLY A 187 1.42 -16.32 -1.64
N VAL A 188 2.68 -16.50 -2.06
CA VAL A 188 3.57 -17.56 -1.60
C VAL A 188 4.98 -17.01 -1.37
N ILE A 189 5.58 -17.39 -0.24
CA ILE A 189 6.99 -17.17 0.07
C ILE A 189 7.76 -18.45 -0.27
N GLY A 190 9.00 -18.34 -0.74
CA GLY A 190 9.92 -19.48 -0.97
C GLY A 190 10.02 -19.93 -2.44
N PRO A 191 10.49 -21.16 -2.73
CA PRO A 191 10.72 -21.63 -4.11
C PRO A 191 9.53 -21.51 -5.06
N TRP A 192 8.30 -21.62 -4.56
CA TRP A 192 7.07 -21.46 -5.35
C TRP A 192 6.87 -20.02 -5.85
N SER A 193 7.56 -19.04 -5.28
CA SER A 193 7.56 -17.68 -5.81
C SER A 193 8.28 -17.57 -7.15
N LEU A 194 9.13 -18.55 -7.52
CA LEU A 194 9.97 -18.57 -8.72
C LEU A 194 11.02 -17.43 -8.78
N ALA A 195 11.35 -16.79 -7.65
CA ALA A 195 12.28 -15.67 -7.61
C ALA A 195 13.66 -15.99 -8.22
N GLU A 196 14.26 -17.12 -7.85
CA GLU A 196 15.52 -17.60 -8.44
C GLU A 196 15.44 -17.69 -9.97
N LYS A 197 14.36 -18.27 -10.49
CA LYS A 197 14.21 -18.55 -11.94
C LYS A 197 14.08 -17.24 -12.70
N SER A 198 13.31 -16.29 -12.15
CA SER A 198 13.19 -14.93 -12.69
C SER A 198 14.52 -14.19 -12.67
N GLN A 199 15.25 -14.23 -11.55
CA GLN A 199 16.55 -13.58 -11.42
C GLN A 199 17.56 -14.16 -12.41
N ASP A 200 17.66 -15.49 -12.48
CA ASP A 200 18.54 -16.21 -13.40
C ASP A 200 18.26 -15.90 -14.86
N LEU A 201 16.98 -15.72 -15.22
CA LEU A 201 16.59 -15.32 -16.56
C LEU A 201 17.12 -13.92 -16.89
N VAL A 202 16.88 -12.94 -16.00
CA VAL A 202 17.37 -11.56 -16.18
C VAL A 202 18.89 -11.54 -16.24
N HIS A 203 19.57 -12.25 -15.33
CA HIS A 203 21.03 -12.30 -15.26
C HIS A 203 21.61 -12.91 -16.54
N ARG A 204 21.00 -13.98 -17.06
CA ARG A 204 21.42 -14.59 -18.32
C ARG A 204 21.23 -13.65 -19.51
N VAL A 205 20.08 -12.98 -19.62
CA VAL A 205 19.79 -12.05 -20.73
C VAL A 205 20.72 -10.82 -20.68
N ARG A 206 21.09 -10.39 -19.48
CA ARG A 206 21.92 -9.19 -19.26
C ARG A 206 23.42 -9.48 -19.13
N GLY A 207 23.83 -10.74 -19.16
CA GLY A 207 25.23 -11.14 -18.95
C GLY A 207 25.76 -10.88 -17.54
N ILE A 208 24.88 -10.88 -16.53
CA ILE A 208 25.23 -10.68 -15.11
C ILE A 208 25.50 -12.06 -14.49
N GLU A 209 26.49 -12.13 -13.60
CA GLU A 209 26.76 -13.35 -12.84
C GLU A 209 25.59 -13.71 -11.93
N ARG A 210 25.28 -15.00 -11.80
CA ARG A 210 24.16 -15.50 -10.99
C ARG A 210 24.53 -15.64 -9.53
N PHE A 211 23.51 -15.57 -8.68
CA PHE A 211 23.61 -15.94 -7.28
C PHE A 211 23.71 -17.46 -7.13
N ARG A 212 24.65 -17.94 -6.33
CA ARG A 212 24.92 -19.38 -6.16
C ARG A 212 24.31 -19.99 -4.90
N GLY A 213 23.63 -19.19 -4.07
CA GLY A 213 23.12 -19.59 -2.76
C GLY A 213 21.62 -19.87 -2.68
N TRP A 214 20.87 -19.83 -3.78
CA TRP A 214 19.40 -19.98 -3.80
C TRP A 214 18.88 -21.31 -3.22
N ASP A 215 19.71 -22.34 -3.14
CA ASP A 215 19.39 -23.59 -2.44
C ASP A 215 19.15 -23.40 -0.93
N ASN A 216 19.65 -22.29 -0.35
CA ASN A 216 19.47 -21.93 1.06
C ASN A 216 18.28 -20.97 1.30
N GLN A 217 17.41 -20.76 0.30
CA GLN A 217 16.29 -19.83 0.44
C GLN A 217 15.24 -20.26 1.47
N LEU A 218 14.43 -19.30 1.92
CA LEU A 218 13.25 -19.56 2.75
C LEU A 218 12.35 -20.62 2.13
N ARG A 219 11.71 -21.43 2.96
CA ARG A 219 10.85 -22.54 2.52
C ARG A 219 9.49 -22.03 2.06
N ASN A 220 8.77 -22.90 1.34
CA ASN A 220 7.43 -22.59 0.89
C ASN A 220 6.47 -22.38 2.06
N GLU A 221 5.79 -21.23 2.07
CA GLU A 221 4.63 -21.00 2.93
C GLU A 221 3.62 -20.03 2.29
N PRO A 222 2.33 -20.12 2.64
CA PRO A 222 1.34 -19.14 2.23
C PRO A 222 1.72 -17.75 2.73
N ALA A 223 1.57 -16.75 1.87
CA ALA A 223 1.80 -15.35 2.21
C ALA A 223 0.46 -14.62 2.29
N PHE A 224 0.26 -13.83 3.34
CA PHE A 224 -0.92 -13.00 3.51
C PHE A 224 -0.59 -11.71 4.25
N GLN A 225 -1.29 -10.64 3.90
CA GLN A 225 -1.18 -9.34 4.57
C GLN A 225 -2.46 -8.53 4.37
N MET A 226 -2.92 -7.89 5.43
CA MET A 226 -3.89 -6.81 5.37
C MET A 226 -3.15 -5.48 5.60
N ALA A 227 -3.36 -4.52 4.71
CA ALA A 227 -2.82 -3.17 4.82
C ALA A 227 -3.95 -2.14 4.91
N MET A 228 -3.82 -1.23 5.85
CA MET A 228 -4.70 -0.08 6.05
C MET A 228 -3.83 1.16 5.94
N GLU A 229 -4.08 2.03 4.96
CA GLU A 229 -3.34 3.28 4.79
C GLU A 229 -4.32 4.44 4.68
N ARG A 230 -4.01 5.55 5.34
CA ARG A 230 -4.68 6.84 5.10
C ARG A 230 -3.66 7.82 4.60
N LYS A 231 -4.00 8.51 3.52
CA LYS A 231 -3.28 9.69 3.02
C LYS A 231 -4.15 10.91 3.16
N PHE A 232 -3.56 12.07 3.37
CA PHE A 232 -4.28 13.34 3.48
C PHE A 232 -3.47 14.47 2.87
N LYS A 233 -4.16 15.42 2.25
CA LYS A 233 -3.57 16.61 1.66
C LYS A 233 -4.60 17.75 1.65
N SER A 234 -4.16 18.95 1.32
CA SER A 234 -5.07 20.08 1.08
C SER A 234 -6.06 19.76 -0.04
N TYR A 235 -7.30 20.21 0.10
CA TYR A 235 -8.32 20.01 -0.92
C TYR A 235 -7.96 20.75 -2.19
N THR A 236 -8.27 20.15 -3.33
CA THR A 236 -7.90 20.65 -4.63
C THR A 236 -8.92 20.21 -5.68
N GLU A 237 -9.34 21.15 -6.53
CA GLU A 237 -10.29 20.88 -7.63
C GLU A 237 -9.60 20.49 -8.94
N GLY A 238 -10.33 19.81 -9.82
CA GLY A 238 -9.87 19.45 -11.17
C GLY A 238 -8.91 18.26 -11.23
N ALA A 239 -8.46 17.92 -12.44
CA ALA A 239 -7.54 16.79 -12.67
C ALA A 239 -6.08 17.10 -12.33
N VAL A 240 -5.70 18.36 -12.45
CA VAL A 240 -4.33 18.89 -12.30
C VAL A 240 -4.42 20.29 -11.70
N GLN A 241 -3.37 20.71 -10.98
CA GLN A 241 -3.17 22.11 -10.59
C GLN A 241 -2.45 22.88 -11.69
N PRO A 242 -3.12 23.77 -12.45
CA PRO A 242 -2.52 24.40 -13.61
C PRO A 242 -1.34 25.31 -13.24
N GLY A 243 -0.28 25.27 -14.05
CA GLY A 243 0.91 26.10 -13.82
C GLY A 243 1.87 25.47 -12.81
N TRP A 244 2.76 26.28 -12.25
CA TRP A 244 3.70 25.83 -11.22
C TRP A 244 2.99 25.79 -9.87
N ASP A 245 3.15 24.68 -9.14
CA ASP A 245 2.56 24.49 -7.82
C ASP A 245 3.45 23.60 -6.93
N SER A 246 3.10 23.50 -5.64
CA SER A 246 3.68 22.56 -4.71
C SER A 246 2.66 22.08 -3.68
N ASP A 247 2.70 20.81 -3.33
CA ASP A 247 1.85 20.26 -2.28
C ASP A 247 2.59 19.30 -1.35
N VAL A 248 1.90 18.96 -0.26
CA VAL A 248 2.37 18.02 0.76
C VAL A 248 1.27 17.00 1.03
N ILE A 249 1.65 15.73 1.03
CA ILE A 249 0.78 14.61 1.35
C ILE A 249 1.32 13.93 2.61
N GLY A 250 0.53 13.94 3.68
CA GLY A 250 0.80 13.13 4.86
C GLY A 250 0.20 11.73 4.70
N SER A 251 0.82 10.75 5.36
CA SER A 251 0.37 9.36 5.32
C SER A 251 0.68 8.62 6.61
N TYR A 252 -0.21 7.70 6.97
CA TYR A 252 0.06 6.67 7.97
C TYR A 252 -0.53 5.33 7.50
N ALA A 253 0.16 4.24 7.83
CA ALA A 253 -0.27 2.90 7.45
C ALA A 253 0.02 1.87 8.53
N LEU A 254 -0.82 0.85 8.58
CA LEU A 254 -0.67 -0.34 9.39
C LEU A 254 -0.72 -1.56 8.47
N ARG A 255 0.26 -2.44 8.61
CA ARG A 255 0.33 -3.73 7.90
C ARG A 255 0.34 -4.84 8.93
N ILE A 256 -0.46 -5.87 8.70
CA ILE A 256 -0.58 -7.02 9.59
C ILE A 256 -0.61 -8.27 8.72
N GLY A 257 0.30 -9.20 9.00
CA GLY A 257 0.39 -10.45 8.27
C GLY A 257 1.76 -11.09 8.40
N ASN A 258 1.96 -12.21 7.71
CA ASN A 258 3.25 -12.89 7.70
C ASN A 258 4.20 -12.38 6.62
N ILE A 259 3.75 -11.46 5.74
CA ILE A 259 4.63 -10.72 4.83
C ILE A 259 5.37 -9.64 5.63
N GLU A 260 4.67 -8.58 6.05
CA GLU A 260 5.18 -7.55 6.95
C GLU A 260 4.13 -7.27 8.03
N THR A 261 4.56 -7.18 9.29
CA THR A 261 3.77 -6.57 10.37
C THR A 261 4.49 -5.31 10.82
N ALA A 262 3.93 -4.15 10.50
CA ALA A 262 4.57 -2.87 10.75
C ALA A 262 3.56 -1.73 10.81
N ALA A 263 3.91 -0.68 11.54
CA ALA A 263 3.27 0.63 11.45
C ALA A 263 4.22 1.61 10.76
N SER A 264 3.70 2.48 9.92
CA SER A 264 4.51 3.45 9.18
C SER A 264 3.84 4.81 9.09
N THR A 265 4.63 5.87 9.10
CA THR A 265 4.19 7.24 8.83
C THR A 265 5.11 7.86 7.79
N GLY A 266 4.59 8.76 6.97
CA GLY A 266 5.42 9.44 5.99
C GLY A 266 4.81 10.71 5.44
N VAL A 267 5.66 11.48 4.79
CA VAL A 267 5.33 12.73 4.13
C VAL A 267 5.91 12.72 2.73
N GLU A 268 5.12 13.09 1.74
CA GLU A 268 5.57 13.34 0.37
C GLU A 268 5.39 14.82 0.07
N TRP A 269 6.47 15.50 -0.33
CA TRP A 269 6.43 16.84 -0.88
C TRP A 269 6.63 16.78 -2.39
N ARG A 270 5.88 17.60 -3.12
CA ARG A 270 5.97 17.71 -4.58
C ARG A 270 6.07 19.16 -5.02
N ALA A 271 6.79 19.40 -6.10
CA ALA A 271 6.83 20.71 -6.77
C ALA A 271 7.04 20.55 -8.27
N GLY A 272 6.31 21.31 -9.08
CA GLY A 272 6.37 21.17 -10.53
C GLY A 272 5.25 21.86 -11.28
N TRP A 273 5.18 21.60 -12.58
CA TRP A 273 4.14 22.11 -13.47
C TRP A 273 3.01 21.11 -13.66
N ASN A 274 1.77 21.59 -13.57
CA ASN A 274 0.55 20.82 -13.81
C ASN A 274 0.48 19.56 -12.93
N ILE A 275 0.75 19.70 -11.62
CA ILE A 275 0.78 18.55 -10.69
C ILE A 275 -0.58 17.85 -10.70
N PRO A 276 -0.63 16.52 -10.92
CA PRO A 276 -1.89 15.78 -10.89
C PRO A 276 -2.56 15.80 -9.52
N ASN A 277 -3.89 15.92 -9.55
CA ASN A 277 -4.73 15.90 -8.36
C ASN A 277 -4.95 14.46 -7.86
N ASP A 278 -3.86 13.85 -7.38
CA ASP A 278 -3.81 12.52 -6.78
C ASP A 278 -3.20 12.57 -5.36
N PHE A 279 -2.99 11.40 -4.74
CA PHE A 279 -2.38 11.25 -3.41
C PHE A 279 -0.98 10.61 -3.48
N GLY A 280 -0.17 11.04 -4.45
CA GLY A 280 1.28 10.85 -4.40
C GLY A 280 1.89 10.30 -5.67
N SER A 281 3.21 10.17 -5.61
CA SER A 281 4.08 9.86 -6.74
C SER A 281 5.03 8.71 -6.46
N TYR A 282 5.10 8.29 -5.19
CA TYR A 282 5.93 7.19 -4.72
C TYR A 282 5.32 5.81 -5.04
N PRO A 283 5.74 5.12 -6.12
CA PRO A 283 5.00 4.02 -6.73
C PRO A 283 5.06 2.68 -5.98
N ILE A 284 5.73 2.61 -4.82
CA ILE A 284 6.01 1.37 -4.07
C ILE A 284 4.88 1.01 -3.10
N ARG A 285 4.04 1.97 -2.72
CA ARG A 285 3.04 1.80 -1.65
C ARG A 285 1.67 1.33 -2.16
N PRO A 286 0.91 0.64 -1.30
CA PRO A 286 -0.54 0.53 -1.45
C PRO A 286 -1.17 1.92 -1.72
N GLY A 287 -1.99 2.01 -2.75
CA GLY A 287 -2.56 3.29 -3.16
C GLY A 287 -1.49 4.30 -3.54
N ALA A 288 -0.38 3.87 -4.12
CA ALA A 288 0.52 4.75 -4.87
C ALA A 288 0.05 4.90 -6.32
N GLU A 289 -0.85 4.02 -6.75
CA GLU A 289 -1.41 3.95 -8.10
C GLU A 289 -2.56 4.96 -8.30
N ASN A 290 -2.58 6.01 -7.48
CA ASN A 290 -3.60 7.04 -7.51
C ASN A 290 -3.39 7.89 -8.74
N ARG A 291 -4.29 7.70 -9.68
CA ARG A 291 -4.47 8.61 -10.80
C ARG A 291 -5.57 9.61 -10.45
N PRO A 292 -5.61 10.76 -11.12
CA PRO A 292 -6.76 11.65 -11.06
C PRO A 292 -8.09 10.89 -11.25
N PRO A 293 -9.21 11.42 -10.74
CA PRO A 293 -10.52 10.78 -10.86
C PRO A 293 -10.86 10.39 -12.31
N SER A 294 -11.55 9.28 -12.52
CA SER A 294 -11.81 8.81 -13.90
C SER A 294 -12.74 9.77 -14.67
N ALA A 295 -13.67 10.43 -13.97
CA ALA A 295 -14.60 11.39 -14.58
C ALA A 295 -13.89 12.58 -15.24
N VAL A 296 -12.73 13.01 -14.70
CA VAL A 296 -11.95 14.07 -15.33
C VAL A 296 -11.07 13.56 -16.48
N ALA A 297 -10.76 12.26 -16.53
CA ALA A 297 -10.09 11.67 -17.69
C ALA A 297 -10.98 11.67 -18.94
N ASP A 298 -12.28 11.51 -18.78
CA ASP A 298 -13.25 11.61 -19.89
C ASP A 298 -13.31 13.04 -20.48
N LEU A 299 -12.83 14.08 -19.76
CA LEU A 299 -12.71 15.45 -20.29
C LEU A 299 -11.59 15.62 -21.35
N ARG A 300 -10.75 14.60 -21.58
CA ARG A 300 -9.69 14.66 -22.62
C ARG A 300 -10.27 14.77 -24.04
N THR A 301 -11.47 14.26 -24.26
CA THR A 301 -12.09 14.13 -25.58
C THR A 301 -13.23 15.12 -25.84
N THR A 302 -13.52 16.01 -24.88
CA THR A 302 -14.58 17.01 -25.03
C THR A 302 -14.18 18.14 -25.99
N THR A 303 -15.12 18.59 -26.82
CA THR A 303 -14.96 19.73 -27.73
C THR A 303 -16.04 20.78 -27.43
N PRO A 304 -15.70 22.03 -27.01
CA PRO A 304 -14.35 22.56 -26.81
C PRO A 304 -13.63 21.91 -25.62
N GLN A 305 -12.30 21.95 -25.63
CA GLN A 305 -11.48 21.32 -24.60
C GLN A 305 -11.72 21.98 -23.23
N SER A 306 -12.15 21.20 -22.25
CA SER A 306 -12.41 21.70 -20.90
C SER A 306 -11.13 22.25 -20.26
N ALA A 307 -11.23 23.40 -19.59
CA ALA A 307 -10.13 23.96 -18.81
C ALA A 307 -9.69 23.03 -17.65
N LEU A 308 -10.61 22.14 -17.22
CA LEU A 308 -10.41 21.13 -16.17
C LEU A 308 -9.84 19.81 -16.71
N ALA A 309 -9.63 19.69 -18.03
CA ALA A 309 -9.07 18.50 -18.64
C ALA A 309 -7.63 18.25 -18.14
N PRO A 310 -7.18 16.98 -18.10
CA PRO A 310 -5.80 16.64 -17.80
C PRO A 310 -4.85 17.38 -18.75
N LYS A 311 -3.74 17.91 -18.21
CA LYS A 311 -2.70 18.59 -18.98
C LYS A 311 -1.37 17.87 -18.78
N PRO A 312 -0.48 17.88 -19.80
CA PRO A 312 0.89 17.41 -19.61
C PRO A 312 1.55 18.17 -18.47
N GLY A 313 2.30 17.45 -17.64
CA GLY A 313 2.90 18.00 -16.43
C GLY A 313 4.13 17.22 -16.01
N ALA A 314 4.96 17.84 -15.19
CA ALA A 314 6.13 17.22 -14.61
C ALA A 314 6.45 17.84 -13.27
N HIS A 315 6.82 17.00 -12.31
CA HIS A 315 7.16 17.43 -10.96
C HIS A 315 8.25 16.57 -10.36
N VAL A 316 9.01 17.19 -9.47
CA VAL A 316 9.91 16.48 -8.56
C VAL A 316 9.13 16.11 -7.30
N PHE A 317 9.54 15.02 -6.65
CA PHE A 317 8.98 14.64 -5.36
C PHE A 317 10.06 14.14 -4.41
N LEU A 318 9.84 14.42 -3.12
CA LEU A 318 10.62 13.91 -2.01
C LEU A 318 9.66 13.21 -1.05
N ASN A 319 9.87 11.92 -0.81
CA ASN A 319 9.12 11.14 0.17
C ASN A 319 10.04 10.75 1.34
N LEU A 320 9.58 11.00 2.57
CA LEU A 320 10.23 10.56 3.81
C LEU A 320 9.27 9.64 4.55
N GLU A 321 9.77 8.51 5.04
CA GLU A 321 8.95 7.53 5.76
C GLU A 321 9.74 6.92 6.91
N ALA A 322 9.06 6.75 8.03
CA ALA A 322 9.54 6.00 9.18
C ALA A 322 8.63 4.79 9.41
N LYS A 323 9.24 3.63 9.62
CA LYS A 323 8.57 2.35 9.90
C LYS A 323 8.98 1.83 11.28
N ALA A 324 7.99 1.39 12.04
CA ALA A 324 8.14 0.52 13.21
C ALA A 324 7.79 -0.91 12.77
N VAL A 325 8.79 -1.77 12.63
CA VAL A 325 8.63 -3.13 12.09
C VAL A 325 8.60 -4.12 13.26
N ALA A 326 7.60 -5.00 13.27
CA ALA A 326 7.45 -6.09 14.24
C ALA A 326 7.65 -7.48 13.60
N TRP A 327 7.45 -7.59 12.28
CA TRP A 327 7.75 -8.77 11.49
C TRP A 327 8.07 -8.37 10.05
N ASP A 328 9.08 -9.00 9.45
CA ASP A 328 9.41 -8.94 8.03
C ASP A 328 9.94 -10.31 7.59
N PHE A 329 9.19 -11.01 6.74
CA PHE A 329 9.55 -12.36 6.30
C PHE A 329 10.95 -12.43 5.66
N SER A 330 11.41 -11.35 5.03
CA SER A 330 12.71 -11.30 4.35
C SER A 330 13.89 -11.26 5.33
N LEU A 331 13.63 -11.05 6.62
CA LEU A 331 14.64 -10.96 7.68
C LEU A 331 14.36 -11.96 8.81
N ASP A 332 13.10 -12.08 9.23
CA ASP A 332 12.65 -12.95 10.33
C ASP A 332 12.40 -14.40 9.88
N GLY A 333 12.38 -14.66 8.57
CA GLY A 333 12.23 -15.99 7.98
C GLY A 333 10.77 -16.45 7.85
N ASN A 334 10.57 -17.77 7.82
CA ASN A 334 9.25 -18.38 7.71
C ASN A 334 8.48 -18.29 9.03
N LEU A 335 7.18 -17.94 8.97
CA LEU A 335 6.33 -17.88 10.15
C LEU A 335 5.89 -19.28 10.63
N PHE A 336 5.63 -20.20 9.69
CA PHE A 336 5.02 -21.50 10.01
C PHE A 336 6.04 -22.64 10.17
N ARG A 337 7.32 -22.37 9.89
CA ARG A 337 8.41 -23.35 9.95
C ARG A 337 9.69 -22.64 10.39
N HIS A 338 10.57 -23.35 11.09
CA HIS A 338 11.91 -22.82 11.35
C HIS A 338 12.70 -22.66 10.05
N SER A 339 13.34 -21.50 9.90
CA SER A 339 14.26 -21.15 8.81
C SER A 339 15.38 -20.25 9.32
N HIS A 340 16.32 -19.94 8.42
CA HIS A 340 17.29 -18.87 8.63
C HIS A 340 16.58 -17.53 8.82
N HIS A 341 17.16 -16.70 9.69
CA HIS A 341 16.72 -15.36 10.04
C HIS A 341 17.92 -14.54 10.54
N VAL A 342 17.76 -13.23 10.58
CA VAL A 342 18.74 -12.27 11.13
C VAL A 342 18.11 -11.35 12.15
N SER A 343 18.93 -10.69 12.97
CA SER A 343 18.46 -9.74 13.99
C SER A 343 18.00 -8.44 13.34
N ARG A 344 16.70 -8.34 13.08
CA ARG A 344 16.07 -7.16 12.48
C ARG A 344 16.08 -5.96 13.42
N ARG A 345 16.25 -4.77 12.83
CA ARG A 345 16.10 -3.48 13.51
C ARG A 345 14.61 -3.11 13.57
N PRO A 346 14.10 -2.70 14.75
CA PRO A 346 12.67 -2.37 14.89
C PRO A 346 12.29 -1.07 14.20
N TRP A 347 13.26 -0.18 13.95
CA TRP A 347 13.03 1.12 13.31
C TRP A 347 13.80 1.21 12.00
N VAL A 348 13.08 1.54 10.93
CA VAL A 348 13.66 1.76 9.61
C VAL A 348 13.16 3.10 9.07
N VAL A 349 14.07 3.92 8.57
CA VAL A 349 13.73 5.17 7.89
C VAL A 349 14.13 5.05 6.43
N GLN A 350 13.25 5.54 5.55
CA GLN A 350 13.54 5.63 4.13
C GLN A 350 13.25 7.02 3.58
N ALA A 351 14.11 7.45 2.66
CA ALA A 351 13.96 8.66 1.89
C ALA A 351 13.93 8.28 0.41
N ALA A 352 13.06 8.91 -0.38
CA ALA A 352 13.02 8.71 -1.82
C ALA A 352 12.92 10.05 -2.52
N ILE A 353 13.72 10.23 -3.57
CA ILE A 353 13.62 11.39 -4.46
C ILE A 353 13.36 10.91 -5.87
N GLY A 354 12.48 11.60 -6.59
CA GLY A 354 12.14 11.21 -7.94
C GLY A 354 11.57 12.33 -8.78
N ILE A 355 11.35 11.99 -10.05
CA ILE A 355 10.69 12.81 -11.04
C ILE A 355 9.50 12.02 -11.55
N SER A 356 8.36 12.68 -11.66
CA SER A 356 7.16 12.13 -12.27
C SER A 356 6.71 13.07 -13.37
N SER A 357 6.35 12.51 -14.52
CA SER A 357 5.88 13.24 -15.67
C SER A 357 4.69 12.55 -16.31
N GLN A 358 3.76 13.35 -16.81
CA GLN A 358 2.50 12.89 -17.39
C GLN A 358 2.25 13.59 -18.72
N TRP A 359 1.72 12.83 -19.67
CA TRP A 359 1.46 13.28 -21.03
C TRP A 359 0.16 12.68 -21.55
N ILE A 360 -0.32 13.22 -22.66
CA ILE A 360 -1.42 12.64 -23.42
C ILE A 360 -0.83 12.13 -24.73
N VAL A 361 -0.95 10.83 -24.97
CA VAL A 361 -0.42 10.16 -26.17
C VAL A 361 -1.56 9.37 -26.80
N ALA A 362 -1.91 9.71 -28.04
CA ALA A 362 -3.00 9.07 -28.78
C ALA A 362 -4.34 9.00 -28.00
N GLY A 363 -4.67 10.07 -27.25
CA GLY A 363 -5.88 10.13 -26.42
C GLY A 363 -5.77 9.45 -25.04
N HIS A 364 -4.69 8.70 -24.81
CA HIS A 364 -4.43 8.01 -23.55
C HIS A 364 -3.54 8.84 -22.62
N GLY A 365 -3.80 8.77 -21.32
CA GLY A 365 -2.94 9.37 -20.31
C GLY A 365 -1.74 8.48 -20.04
N VAL A 366 -0.53 8.97 -20.26
CA VAL A 366 0.71 8.23 -19.97
C VAL A 366 1.45 8.94 -18.85
N ARG A 367 1.86 8.19 -17.83
CA ARG A 367 2.68 8.72 -16.74
C ARG A 367 3.93 7.86 -16.54
N LEU A 368 5.08 8.51 -16.43
CA LEU A 368 6.35 7.89 -16.07
C LEU A 368 6.81 8.48 -14.74
N ALA A 369 7.16 7.61 -13.79
CA ALA A 369 7.81 8.00 -12.55
C ALA A 369 9.13 7.25 -12.42
N VAL A 370 10.19 7.98 -12.10
CA VAL A 370 11.53 7.43 -11.83
C VAL A 370 11.99 7.98 -10.51
N MET A 371 12.52 7.12 -9.65
CA MET A 371 13.02 7.56 -8.36
C MET A 371 14.17 6.70 -7.84
N ARG A 372 14.86 7.27 -6.86
CA ARG A 372 15.87 6.61 -6.07
C ARG A 372 15.43 6.59 -4.60
N VAL A 373 15.59 5.45 -3.98
CA VAL A 373 15.24 5.20 -2.57
C VAL A 373 16.52 4.93 -1.79
N TRP A 374 16.61 5.50 -0.60
CA TRP A 374 17.62 5.19 0.41
C TRP A 374 16.94 4.70 1.67
N ARG A 375 17.45 3.63 2.25
CA ARG A 375 16.93 3.02 3.48
C ARG A 375 18.05 2.88 4.50
N THR A 376 17.73 3.11 5.77
CA THR A 376 18.63 2.79 6.88
C THR A 376 18.84 1.28 6.97
N ARG A 377 19.79 0.84 7.81
CA ARG A 377 19.97 -0.59 8.08
C ARG A 377 18.69 -1.21 8.60
N GLU A 378 18.37 -2.39 8.08
CA GLU A 378 17.19 -3.19 8.36
C GLU A 378 17.50 -4.30 9.37
N PHE A 379 18.75 -4.74 9.48
CA PHE A 379 19.22 -5.73 10.45
C PHE A 379 20.62 -5.37 10.98
N ASP A 380 21.06 -6.02 12.06
CA ASP A 380 22.24 -5.61 12.81
C ASP A 380 23.56 -5.82 12.08
N GLN A 381 23.69 -6.97 11.43
CA GLN A 381 24.89 -7.37 10.68
C GLN A 381 24.99 -6.70 9.30
N GLN A 382 23.98 -5.93 8.89
CA GLN A 382 23.96 -5.30 7.57
C GLN A 382 25.12 -4.30 7.40
N ILE A 383 25.87 -4.46 6.31
CA ILE A 383 26.95 -3.57 5.94
C ILE A 383 26.39 -2.40 5.12
N GLY A 384 26.66 -1.17 5.57
CA GLY A 384 26.27 0.05 4.86
C GLY A 384 24.77 0.38 4.91
N ARG A 385 24.35 1.31 4.05
CA ARG A 385 22.93 1.67 3.82
C ARG A 385 22.52 1.12 2.47
N HIS A 386 21.26 0.72 2.37
CA HIS A 386 20.72 0.14 1.15
C HIS A 386 20.05 1.23 0.30
N ALA A 387 20.28 1.20 -1.01
CA ALA A 387 19.61 2.06 -1.98
C ALA A 387 19.20 1.26 -3.20
N PHE A 388 18.09 1.65 -3.83
CA PHE A 388 17.60 1.04 -5.07
C PHE A 388 16.83 2.06 -5.91
N GLY A 389 16.67 1.76 -7.20
CA GLY A 389 15.88 2.57 -8.13
C GLY A 389 14.51 1.95 -8.38
N SER A 390 13.53 2.79 -8.68
CA SER A 390 12.19 2.36 -9.11
C SER A 390 11.76 3.15 -10.33
N ILE A 391 11.22 2.44 -11.31
CA ILE A 391 10.61 3.00 -12.51
C ILE A 391 9.18 2.48 -12.59
N ALA A 392 8.22 3.38 -12.78
CA ALA A 392 6.83 3.03 -12.99
C ALA A 392 6.29 3.70 -14.25
N LEU A 393 5.78 2.89 -15.18
CA LEU A 393 5.10 3.35 -16.39
C LEU A 393 3.61 3.04 -16.25
N SER A 394 2.79 4.07 -16.40
CA SER A 394 1.34 4.00 -16.24
C SER A 394 0.65 4.45 -17.52
N ILE A 395 -0.39 3.71 -17.92
CA ILE A 395 -1.26 4.06 -19.04
C ILE A 395 -2.70 4.09 -18.54
N GLU A 396 -3.45 5.11 -18.95
CA GLU A 396 -4.87 5.30 -18.69
C GLU A 396 -5.62 5.47 -20.01
N PHE A 397 -6.71 4.73 -20.17
CA PHE A 397 -7.47 4.63 -21.41
C PHE A 397 -8.95 5.00 -21.29
#